data_AF-A0A351ANW0-F1
#
_entry.id   AF-A0A351ANW0-F1
#
_cell.length_a   1.000
_cell.length_b   1.000
_cell.length_c   1.000
_cell.angle_alpha   90.00
_cell.angle_beta   90.00
_cell.angle_gamma   90.00
#
_symmetry.space_group_name_H-M   'P 1'
#
loop_
_entity.id
_entity.type
_entity.pdbx_description
1 polymer ?
#
loop_
_entity_poly.entity_id
_entity_poly.type
_entity_poly.pdbx_seq_one_letter_code
_entity_poly.pdbx_strand_id
1 'polypeptide(L)' 'MGFLTNEKLLIVGAGGAIGSNMAQTALMLGLTPNVCLYDIIEPAVHGVAEEMCHCAFPGANVSWT' A
#
# COMPACT_ATOMS: atom_id res chain seq x y z
N MET A 1 14.57 -13.04 2.58
CA MET A 1 13.24 -13.48 3.05
C MET A 1 12.23 -13.03 2.02
N GLY A 2 11.43 -13.95 1.48
CA GLY A 2 10.42 -13.64 0.47
C GLY A 2 9.13 -13.10 1.11
N PHE A 3 8.26 -12.53 0.28
CA PHE A 3 6.91 -12.15 0.69
C PHE A 3 6.09 -13.39 1.13
N LEU A 4 5.08 -13.19 1.99
CA LEU A 4 4.19 -14.28 2.44
C LEU A 4 3.36 -14.88 1.28
N THR A 5 2.87 -14.03 0.37
CA THR A 5 2.15 -14.43 -0.84
C THR A 5 2.46 -13.46 -1.99
N ASN A 6 2.15 -13.87 -3.22
CA ASN A 6 2.16 -12.97 -4.40
C ASN A 6 0.76 -12.49 -4.77
N GLU A 7 -0.28 -12.93 -4.07
CA GLU A 7 -1.65 -12.48 -4.32
C GLU A 7 -1.83 -11.00 -4.00
N LYS A 8 -2.75 -10.35 -4.72
CA LYS A 8 -3.06 -8.92 -4.55
C LYS A 8 -3.74 -8.68 -3.21
N LEU A 9 -3.22 -7.73 -2.43
CA LEU A 9 -3.90 -7.16 -1.26
C LEU A 9 -4.52 -5.81 -1.62
N LEU A 10 -5.83 -5.67 -1.43
CA LEU A 10 -6.56 -4.41 -1.61
C LEU A 10 -6.91 -3.80 -0.25
N ILE A 11 -6.54 -2.54 -0.02
CA ILE A 11 -6.91 -1.76 1.16
C ILE A 11 -7.93 -0.71 0.74
N VAL A 12 -9.15 -0.82 1.27
CA VAL A 12 -10.27 0.11 1.04
C VAL A 12 -10.28 1.18 2.14
N GLY A 13 -10.42 2.45 1.77
CA GLY A 13 -10.29 3.58 2.69
C GLY A 13 -8.83 3.94 2.96
N ALA A 14 -7.97 3.74 1.96
CA ALA A 14 -6.52 3.87 2.09
C ALA A 14 -6.04 5.32 2.25
N GLY A 15 -6.83 6.32 1.87
CA GLY A 15 -6.50 7.74 2.02
C GLY A 15 -6.67 8.26 3.45
N GLY A 16 -7.29 7.49 4.34
CA GLY A 16 -7.44 7.84 5.75
C GLY A 16 -6.27 7.38 6.62
N ALA A 17 -6.17 7.94 7.83
CA ALA A 17 -5.07 7.66 8.78
C ALA A 17 -4.92 6.17 9.14
N ILE A 18 -6.01 5.41 9.19
CA ILE A 18 -5.97 3.97 9.47
C ILE A 18 -5.50 3.21 8.22
N GLY A 19 -6.11 3.46 7.07
CA GLY A 19 -5.79 2.76 5.82
C GLY A 19 -4.35 2.97 5.36
N SER A 20 -3.83 4.20 5.49
CA SER A 20 -2.43 4.51 5.16
C SER A 20 -1.45 3.78 6.08
N ASN A 21 -1.73 3.73 7.38
CA ASN A 21 -0.92 2.99 8.33
C ASN A 21 -0.97 1.47 8.10
N MET A 22 -2.14 0.94 7.70
CA MET A 22 -2.27 -0.47 7.28
C MET A 22 -1.44 -0.75 6.03
N ALA A 23 -1.41 0.15 5.04
CA ALA A 23 -0.60 0.01 3.83
C ALA A 23 0.90 -0.07 4.16
N GLN A 24 1.39 0.88 4.97
CA GLN A 24 2.78 0.88 5.43
C GLN A 24 3.12 -0.40 6.21
N THR A 25 2.23 -0.83 7.11
CA THR A 25 2.42 -2.04 7.92
C THR A 25 2.46 -3.31 7.05
N ALA A 26 1.57 -3.43 6.06
CA ALA A 26 1.55 -4.57 5.15
C ALA A 26 2.85 -4.69 4.34
N LEU A 27 3.41 -3.54 3.91
CA LEU A 27 4.69 -3.46 3.20
C LEU A 27 5.87 -3.80 4.13
N MET A 28 5.90 -3.26 5.35
CA MET A 28 6.94 -3.56 6.35
C MET A 28 6.97 -5.05 6.75
N LEU A 29 5.80 -5.68 6.86
CA LEU A 29 5.68 -7.11 7.18
C LEU A 29 6.01 -8.02 5.99
N GLY A 30 6.13 -7.48 4.78
CA GLY A 30 6.36 -8.27 3.56
C GLY A 30 5.21 -9.24 3.27
N LEU A 31 3.95 -8.82 3.45
CA LEU A 31 2.81 -9.72 3.22
C LEU A 31 2.67 -10.12 1.75
N THR A 32 2.71 -9.13 0.86
CA THR A 32 2.68 -9.34 -0.59
C THR A 32 3.44 -8.20 -1.27
N PRO A 33 4.12 -8.44 -2.41
CA PRO A 33 4.63 -7.34 -3.20
C PRO A 33 3.49 -6.52 -3.82
N ASN A 34 2.30 -7.10 -4.01
CA ASN A 34 1.21 -6.50 -4.78
C ASN A 34 0.17 -5.84 -3.87
N VAL A 35 0.42 -4.59 -3.46
CA VAL A 35 -0.52 -3.80 -2.64
C VAL A 35 -1.26 -2.80 -3.51
N CYS A 36 -2.59 -2.75 -3.38
CA CYS A 36 -3.45 -1.81 -4.07
C CYS A 36 -4.24 -0.98 -3.06
N LEU A 37 -4.21 0.33 -3.24
CA LEU A 37 -4.86 1.31 -2.39
C LEU A 37 -6.13 1.81 -3.09
N TYR A 38 -7.27 1.75 -2.41
CA TYR A 38 -8.52 2.30 -2.93
C TYR A 38 -9.09 3.33 -1.96
N ASP A 39 -9.46 4.48 -2.51
CA ASP A 39 -10.25 5.49 -1.81
C ASP A 39 -11.07 6.31 -2.80
N ILE A 40 -12.18 6.89 -2.35
CA ILE A 40 -13.00 7.78 -3.17
C ILE A 40 -12.41 9.20 -3.26
N ILE A 41 -11.46 9.54 -2.38
CA ILE A 41 -10.77 10.83 -2.36
C ILE A 41 -9.42 10.70 -3.07
N GLU A 42 -9.41 10.96 -4.38
CA GLU A 42 -8.23 10.78 -5.24
C GLU A 42 -6.95 11.48 -4.73
N PRO A 43 -6.98 12.77 -4.34
CA PRO A 43 -5.77 13.42 -3.81
C PRO A 43 -5.22 12.76 -2.53
N ALA A 44 -6.09 12.16 -1.71
CA ALA A 44 -5.67 11.51 -0.48
C ALA A 44 -4.99 10.17 -0.75
N VAL A 45 -5.60 9.31 -1.59
CA VAL A 45 -4.99 8.00 -1.92
C VAL A 45 -3.71 8.14 -2.74
N HIS A 46 -3.66 9.14 -3.63
CA HIS A 46 -2.46 9.47 -4.40
C HIS A 46 -1.32 9.93 -3.47
N GLY A 47 -1.62 10.80 -2.49
CA GLY A 47 -0.65 11.20 -1.47
C GLY A 47 -0.09 10.02 -0.68
N VAL A 48 -0.96 9.09 -0.26
CA VAL A 48 -0.52 7.88 0.45
C VAL A 48 0.33 6.98 -0.45
N ALA A 49 -0.01 6.83 -1.73
CA ALA A 49 0.81 6.06 -2.67
C ALA A 49 2.22 6.67 -2.84
N GLU A 50 2.32 7.99 -2.94
CA GLU A 50 3.61 8.70 -3.00
C GLU A 50 4.42 8.53 -1.71
N GLU A 51 3.78 8.58 -0.53
CA GLU A 51 4.45 8.28 0.75
C GLU A 51 5.03 6.85 0.76
N MET A 52 4.27 5.85 0.30
CA MET A 52 4.75 4.47 0.22
C MET A 52 5.92 4.32 -0.78
N CYS A 53 5.88 5.04 -1.91
CA CYS A 53 6.97 5.09 -2.88
C CYS A 53 8.25 5.69 -2.29
N HIS A 54 8.14 6.78 -1.51
CA HIS A 54 9.28 7.42 -0.84
C HIS A 54 9.90 6.56 0.26
N CYS A 55 9.14 5.65 0.89
CA CYS A 55 9.70 4.65 1.80
C CYS A 55 10.58 3.61 1.09
N ALA A 56 10.49 3.47 -0.23
CA ALA A 56 11.33 2.59 -1.06
C ALA A 56 11.36 1.13 -0.61
N PHE A 57 10.21 0.56 -0.24
CA PHE A 57 10.09 -0.85 0.15
C PHE A 57 10.61 -1.80 -0.96
N PRO A 58 11.66 -2.60 -0.72
CA PRO A 58 12.29 -3.40 -1.77
C PRO A 58 11.33 -4.41 -2.41
N GLY A 59 11.20 -4.35 -3.73
CA GLY A 59 10.36 -5.28 -4.49
C GLY A 59 8.85 -5.07 -4.35
N ALA A 60 8.41 -4.01 -3.66
CA ALA A 60 7.00 -3.65 -3.59
C ALA A 60 6.49 -3.10 -4.94
N ASN A 61 5.28 -3.50 -5.30
CA ASN A 61 4.49 -3.04 -6.42
C ASN A 61 3.21 -2.41 -5.86
N VAL A 62 3.29 -1.11 -5.57
CA VAL A 62 2.16 -0.33 -5.02
C VAL A 62 1.38 0.28 -6.18
N SER A 63 0.06 0.10 -6.15
CA SER A 63 -0.88 0.69 -7.12
C SER A 63 -2.04 1.36 -6.38
N TRP A 64 -2.76 2.27 -7.05
CA TRP A 64 -3.94 2.92 -6.47
C TRP A 64 -5.04 3.15 -7.51
N THR A 65 -6.29 3.23 -7.04
CA THR A 65 -7.49 3.48 -7.87
C THR A 65 -8.62 4.14 -7.09
#